data_AF-A0A517RCH2-F1
#
_entry.id   AF-A0A517RCH2-F1
#
_cell.length_a   1.000
_cell.length_b   1.000
_cell.length_c   1.000
_cell.angle_alpha   90.00
_cell.angle_beta   90.00
_cell.angle_gamma   90.00
#
_symmetry.space_group_name_H-M   'P 1'
#
loop_
_entity.id
_entity.type
_entity.pdbx_description
1 polymer ?
#
loop_
_entity_poly.entity_id
_entity_poly.type
_entity_poly.pdbx_seq_one_letter_code
_entity_poly.pdbx_strand_id
1 'polypeptide(L)'
;MFLMCTGITLTWRDIPTRLIQKYQLEERIIQRSETADKEILFLQRHRRPLLPVFYQGELQILPWGNRQRNCNAPLAWWCEVSTLESGAWSMYAPEPVEILANFGLERGVWFQIKEGIQGTIIHDQHEQPYVYLILQPASHYYQVMTGYHREPVFLGEQI
;
A
#
# COMPACT_ATOMS: atom_id res chain seq x y z
N MET A 1 -13.27 -11.70 -4.75
CA MET A 1 -12.39 -11.06 -3.76
C MET A 1 -12.77 -9.59 -3.74
N PHE A 2 -13.37 -9.11 -2.64
CA PHE A 2 -13.71 -7.70 -2.49
C PHE A 2 -12.40 -6.90 -2.45
N LEU A 3 -12.30 -5.85 -3.26
CA LEU A 3 -11.16 -4.94 -3.26
C LEU A 3 -11.24 -4.13 -1.94
N MET A 4 -10.15 -4.10 -1.18
CA MET A 4 -9.96 -3.29 0.02
C MET A 4 -8.74 -2.40 -0.19
N CYS A 5 -8.82 -1.16 0.28
CA CYS A 5 -7.81 -0.12 0.17
C CYS A 5 -7.32 -0.02 -1.28
N THR A 6 -8.24 0.38 -2.15
CA THR A 6 -8.12 0.20 -3.60
C THR A 6 -7.02 1.04 -4.26
N GLY A 7 -6.53 2.06 -3.57
CA GLY A 7 -5.38 2.85 -4.01
C GLY A 7 -4.85 3.82 -2.98
N ILE A 8 -3.69 4.38 -3.28
CA ILE A 8 -3.05 5.47 -2.55
C ILE A 8 -2.44 6.47 -3.54
N THR A 9 -2.12 7.67 -3.06
CA THR A 9 -1.26 8.61 -3.79
C THR A 9 -0.08 9.05 -2.94
N LEU A 10 1.03 9.36 -3.62
CA LEU A 10 2.21 10.00 -3.04
C LEU A 10 2.57 11.19 -3.92
N THR A 11 2.95 12.32 -3.32
CA THR A 11 3.40 13.50 -4.07
C THR A 11 4.55 13.11 -4.98
N TRP A 12 4.53 13.60 -6.23
CA TRP A 12 5.56 13.30 -7.21
C TRP A 12 6.93 13.60 -6.62
N ARG A 13 7.09 14.76 -5.97
CA ARG A 13 8.38 15.28 -5.52
C ARG A 13 9.10 14.37 -4.52
N ASP A 14 8.36 13.52 -3.82
CA ASP A 14 8.92 12.56 -2.85
C ASP A 14 9.45 11.29 -3.52
N ILE A 15 9.21 11.11 -4.82
CA ILE A 15 9.69 9.96 -5.58
C ILE A 15 10.89 10.37 -6.45
N PRO A 16 12.09 9.79 -6.21
CA PRO A 16 13.25 10.02 -7.06
C PRO A 16 12.96 9.76 -8.54
N THR A 17 13.42 10.64 -9.42
CA THR A 17 13.20 10.55 -10.88
C THR A 17 13.64 9.20 -11.45
N ARG A 18 14.70 8.59 -10.93
CA ARG A 18 15.17 7.25 -11.32
C ARG A 18 14.09 6.18 -11.16
N LEU A 19 13.28 6.27 -10.10
CA LEU A 19 12.21 5.31 -9.81
C LEU A 19 10.99 5.60 -10.68
N ILE A 20 10.67 6.87 -10.90
CA ILE A 20 9.60 7.28 -11.82
C ILE A 20 9.85 6.67 -13.21
N GLN A 21 11.04 6.86 -13.76
CA GLN A 21 11.42 6.34 -15.08
C GLN A 21 11.48 4.81 -15.11
N LYS A 22 12.12 4.18 -14.12
CA LYS A 22 12.26 2.70 -14.05
C LYS A 22 10.90 1.99 -14.06
N TYR A 23 9.91 2.55 -13.35
CA TYR A 23 8.59 1.94 -13.21
C TYR A 23 7.52 2.58 -14.10
N GLN A 24 7.90 3.50 -14.99
CA GLN A 24 7.01 4.21 -15.92
C GLN A 24 5.83 4.86 -15.18
N LEU A 25 6.13 5.56 -14.08
CA LEU A 25 5.11 6.15 -13.21
C LEU A 25 4.53 7.45 -13.78
N GLU A 26 5.08 7.97 -14.88
CA GLU A 26 4.62 9.20 -15.52
C GLU A 26 3.16 9.10 -15.96
N GLU A 27 2.74 7.92 -16.45
CA GLU A 27 1.35 7.67 -16.88
C GLU A 27 0.35 7.63 -15.71
N ARG A 28 0.86 7.64 -14.46
CA ARG A 28 0.06 7.57 -13.24
C ARG A 28 -0.03 8.92 -12.53
N ILE A 29 0.54 9.97 -13.11
CA ILE A 29 0.50 11.30 -12.52
C ILE A 29 -0.93 11.86 -12.60
N ILE A 30 -1.43 12.32 -11.47
CA ILE A 30 -2.69 13.03 -11.35
C ILE A 30 -2.45 14.40 -10.70
N GLN A 31 -3.44 15.28 -10.85
CA GLN A 31 -3.46 16.57 -10.17
C GLN A 31 -4.91 16.84 -9.76
N ARG A 32 -5.15 17.10 -8.48
CA ARG A 32 -6.51 17.22 -7.93
C ARG A 32 -7.20 18.52 -8.32
N SER A 33 -6.43 19.57 -8.58
CA SER A 33 -6.86 20.88 -9.07
C SER A 33 -5.71 21.56 -9.79
N GLU A 34 -5.96 22.67 -10.48
CA GLU A 34 -4.93 23.41 -11.23
C GLU A 34 -3.77 23.92 -10.33
N THR A 35 -4.06 24.19 -9.06
CA THR A 35 -3.09 24.71 -8.09
C THR A 35 -2.51 23.64 -7.17
N ALA A 36 -3.07 22.42 -7.16
CA ALA A 36 -2.57 21.33 -6.33
C ALA A 36 -1.24 20.81 -6.87
N ASP A 37 -0.40 20.29 -5.98
CA ASP A 37 0.79 19.56 -6.38
C ASP A 37 0.42 18.28 -7.16
N LYS A 38 1.34 17.85 -8.02
CA LYS A 38 1.19 16.60 -8.77
C LYS A 38 1.42 15.42 -7.84
N GLU A 39 0.58 14.40 -7.97
CA GLU A 39 0.65 13.16 -7.21
C GLU A 39 0.82 11.98 -8.17
N ILE A 40 1.48 10.92 -7.74
CA ILE A 40 1.52 9.64 -8.45
C ILE A 40 0.49 8.71 -7.82
N LEU A 41 -0.41 8.19 -8.66
CA LEU A 41 -1.48 7.30 -8.27
C LEU A 41 -1.03 5.83 -8.30
N PHE A 42 -1.27 5.11 -7.21
CA PHE A 42 -1.01 3.68 -7.11
C PHE A 42 -2.33 2.95 -6.84
N LEU A 43 -2.84 2.21 -7.82
CA LEU A 43 -4.07 1.43 -7.68
C LEU A 43 -3.80 -0.07 -7.74
N GLN A 44 -4.54 -0.80 -6.91
CA GLN A 44 -4.59 -2.26 -6.95
C GLN A 44 -5.04 -2.81 -8.31
N ARG A 45 -5.87 -2.04 -9.05
CA ARG A 45 -6.36 -2.42 -10.39
C ARG A 45 -5.38 -2.16 -11.53
N HIS A 46 -4.24 -1.50 -11.28
CA HIS A 46 -3.24 -1.29 -12.33
C HIS A 46 -2.74 -2.64 -12.86
N ARG A 47 -2.33 -2.68 -14.14
CA ARG A 47 -1.77 -3.89 -14.75
C ARG A 47 -0.57 -4.43 -13.96
N ARG A 48 0.23 -3.51 -13.40
CA ARG A 48 1.30 -3.75 -12.44
C ARG A 48 0.98 -2.95 -11.17
N PRO A 49 0.28 -3.55 -10.19
CA PRO A 49 0.04 -2.96 -8.89
C PRO A 49 1.36 -2.79 -8.16
N LEU A 50 1.63 -1.58 -7.70
CA LEU A 50 2.89 -1.21 -7.06
C LEU A 50 2.58 -0.36 -5.83
N LEU A 51 3.49 -0.35 -4.86
CA LEU A 51 3.48 0.56 -3.72
C LEU A 51 4.85 1.23 -3.55
N PRO A 52 4.89 2.53 -3.25
CA PRO A 52 6.08 3.18 -2.72
C PRO A 52 6.26 2.81 -1.24
N VAL A 53 7.45 2.30 -0.90
CA VAL A 53 7.79 1.88 0.46
C VAL A 53 9.14 2.39 0.89
N PHE A 54 9.28 2.72 2.17
CA PHE A 54 10.59 2.91 2.79
C PHE A 54 11.04 1.57 3.37
N TYR A 55 12.08 0.99 2.76
CA TYR A 55 12.58 -0.34 3.11
C TYR A 55 14.09 -0.39 2.97
N GLN A 56 14.77 -0.99 3.96
CA GLN A 56 16.24 -1.07 4.02
C GLN A 56 16.93 0.30 3.86
N GLY A 57 16.33 1.36 4.41
CA GLY A 57 16.89 2.71 4.44
C GLY A 57 16.72 3.52 3.16
N GLU A 58 15.99 3.02 2.15
CA GLU A 58 15.69 3.78 0.94
C GLU A 58 14.23 3.64 0.49
N LEU A 59 13.78 4.61 -0.32
CA LEU A 59 12.51 4.51 -1.04
C LEU A 59 12.64 3.49 -2.17
N GLN A 60 11.72 2.53 -2.19
CA GLN A 60 11.59 1.53 -3.23
C GLN A 60 10.16 1.50 -3.78
N ILE A 61 10.02 1.03 -5.02
CA ILE A 61 8.70 0.77 -5.63
C ILE A 61 8.58 -0.74 -5.80
N LEU A 62 7.72 -1.37 -5.00
CA LEU A 62 7.61 -2.83 -4.92
C LEU A 62 6.22 -3.32 -5.36
N PRO A 63 6.11 -4.59 -5.81
CA PRO A 63 4.82 -5.21 -6.12
C PRO A 63 3.84 -5.15 -4.94
N TRP A 64 2.61 -4.74 -5.21
CA TRP A 64 1.54 -4.76 -4.22
C TRP A 64 0.84 -6.12 -4.22
N GLY A 65 1.11 -6.90 -3.17
CA GLY A 65 0.53 -8.21 -2.93
C GLY A 65 0.92 -9.23 -4.00
N ASN A 66 0.49 -10.47 -3.78
CA ASN A 66 0.74 -11.55 -4.73
C ASN A 66 -0.57 -12.02 -5.37
N ARG A 67 -0.54 -12.17 -6.70
CA ARG A 67 -1.65 -12.68 -7.54
C ARG A 67 -1.31 -13.99 -8.24
N GLN A 68 -0.08 -14.46 -8.07
CA GLN A 68 0.48 -15.62 -8.74
C GLN A 68 0.40 -16.83 -7.81
N ARG A 69 -0.24 -17.90 -8.28
CA ARG A 69 -0.41 -19.14 -7.50
C ARG A 69 0.85 -19.98 -7.40
N ASN A 70 1.82 -19.75 -8.28
CA ASN A 70 3.10 -20.46 -8.37
C ASN A 70 4.22 -19.73 -7.62
N CYS A 71 3.88 -18.84 -6.70
CA CYS A 71 4.80 -18.05 -5.89
C CYS A 71 4.59 -18.46 -4.43
N ASN A 72 5.68 -18.68 -3.70
CA ASN A 72 5.68 -19.01 -2.27
C ASN A 72 5.47 -17.76 -1.41
N ALA A 73 4.38 -17.04 -1.69
CA ALA A 73 3.93 -15.88 -0.94
C ALA A 73 2.40 -15.88 -0.88
N PRO A 74 1.76 -15.35 0.18
CA PRO A 74 0.31 -15.35 0.33
C PRO A 74 -0.41 -14.75 -0.89
N LEU A 75 -1.38 -15.46 -1.45
CA LEU A 75 -2.22 -14.97 -2.55
C LEU A 75 -3.23 -13.92 -2.03
N ALA A 76 -2.72 -12.76 -1.66
CA ALA A 76 -3.43 -11.69 -0.97
C ALA A 76 -2.92 -10.31 -1.40
N TRP A 77 -3.64 -9.27 -0.99
CA TRP A 77 -3.27 -7.86 -1.21
C TRP A 77 -2.90 -7.12 0.06
N TRP A 78 -3.29 -7.70 1.18
CA TRP A 78 -3.17 -7.16 2.53
C TRP A 78 -3.19 -8.33 3.51
N CYS A 79 -2.81 -8.05 4.74
CA CYS A 79 -2.83 -8.97 5.87
C CYS A 79 -3.54 -8.28 7.05
N GLU A 80 -4.31 -9.03 7.84
CA GLU A 80 -4.82 -8.47 9.09
C GLU A 80 -3.72 -8.44 10.14
N VAL A 81 -3.69 -7.41 10.98
CA VAL A 81 -2.74 -7.32 12.09
C VAL A 81 -2.79 -8.58 12.98
N SER A 82 -4.00 -9.09 13.26
CA SER A 82 -4.22 -10.33 14.02
C SER A 82 -3.64 -11.58 13.34
N THR A 83 -3.52 -11.60 12.01
CA THR A 83 -2.92 -12.71 11.26
C THR A 83 -1.40 -12.72 11.45
N LEU A 84 -0.77 -11.54 11.52
CA LEU A 84 0.65 -11.44 11.86
C LEU A 84 0.90 -11.79 13.33
N GLU A 85 0.10 -11.22 14.25
CA GLU A 85 0.25 -11.43 15.70
C GLU A 85 0.06 -12.90 16.11
N SER A 86 -0.87 -13.61 15.46
CA SER A 86 -1.08 -15.05 15.71
C SER A 86 0.01 -15.94 15.12
N GLY A 87 0.94 -15.40 14.31
CA GLY A 87 1.99 -16.16 13.66
C GLY A 87 1.51 -16.97 12.45
N ALA A 88 0.27 -16.77 11.97
CA ALA A 88 -0.26 -17.51 10.83
C ALA A 88 0.55 -17.30 9.54
N TRP A 89 1.26 -16.18 9.42
CA TRP A 89 2.17 -15.88 8.31
C TRP A 89 3.65 -16.07 8.65
N SER A 90 4.00 -16.60 9.83
CA SER A 90 5.39 -16.76 10.28
C SER A 90 6.28 -17.55 9.31
N MET A 91 5.70 -18.57 8.64
CA MET A 91 6.39 -19.38 7.64
C MET A 91 6.89 -18.59 6.42
N TYR A 92 6.36 -17.39 6.18
CA TYR A 92 6.77 -16.50 5.10
C TYR A 92 7.81 -15.45 5.54
N ALA A 93 8.25 -15.50 6.80
CA ALA A 93 9.19 -14.53 7.39
C ALA A 93 8.81 -13.06 7.09
N PRO A 94 7.60 -12.60 7.47
CA PRO A 94 7.13 -11.26 7.17
C PRO A 94 8.03 -10.20 7.83
N GLU A 95 8.50 -9.24 7.03
CA GLU A 95 9.31 -8.11 7.50
C GLU A 95 8.46 -6.85 7.57
N PRO A 96 8.56 -6.01 8.61
CA PRO A 96 7.81 -4.76 8.68
C PRO A 96 8.32 -3.78 7.61
N VAL A 97 7.40 -3.00 7.04
CA VAL A 97 7.75 -1.93 6.09
C VAL A 97 6.82 -0.73 6.25
N GLU A 98 7.31 0.45 5.90
CA GLU A 98 6.50 1.66 5.83
C GLU A 98 6.05 1.89 4.39
N ILE A 99 4.73 2.01 4.16
CA ILE A 99 4.15 2.36 2.88
C ILE A 99 3.91 3.88 2.89
N LEU A 100 4.56 4.59 1.96
CA LEU A 100 4.46 6.04 1.87
C LEU A 100 3.18 6.43 1.15
N ALA A 101 2.37 7.30 1.75
CA ALA A 101 1.14 7.79 1.15
C ALA A 101 0.74 9.15 1.74
N ASN A 102 0.24 10.05 0.90
CA ASN A 102 -0.41 11.28 1.34
C ASN A 102 -1.94 11.17 1.34
N PHE A 103 -2.51 10.30 0.48
CA PHE A 103 -3.93 10.01 0.47
C PHE A 103 -4.21 8.53 0.24
N GLY A 104 -5.27 8.02 0.85
CA GLY A 104 -5.84 6.71 0.59
C GLY A 104 -7.17 6.80 -0.17
N LEU A 105 -7.48 5.76 -0.94
CA LEU A 105 -8.74 5.60 -1.67
C LEU A 105 -9.44 4.32 -1.24
N GLU A 106 -10.59 4.47 -0.60
CA GLU A 106 -11.47 3.36 -0.23
C GLU A 106 -12.87 3.61 -0.76
N ARG A 107 -13.40 2.67 -1.55
CA ARG A 107 -14.77 2.72 -2.11
C ARG A 107 -15.19 4.08 -2.72
N GLY A 108 -14.25 4.78 -3.36
CA GLY A 108 -14.50 6.09 -4.00
C GLY A 108 -14.32 7.30 -3.08
N VAL A 109 -14.02 7.07 -1.79
CA VAL A 109 -13.74 8.11 -0.81
C VAL A 109 -12.23 8.30 -0.68
N TRP A 110 -11.79 9.53 -0.87
CA TRP A 110 -10.41 9.95 -0.64
C TRP A 110 -10.26 10.49 0.78
N PHE A 111 -9.23 10.02 1.49
CA PHE A 111 -8.89 10.49 2.83
C PHE A 111 -7.40 10.78 2.94
N GLN A 112 -7.05 11.72 3.80
CA GLN A 112 -5.65 12.11 4.01
C GLN A 112 -4.92 11.09 4.88
N ILE A 113 -3.66 10.85 4.56
CA ILE A 113 -2.72 10.05 5.34
C ILE A 113 -1.55 10.96 5.68
N LYS A 114 -1.28 11.15 6.98
CA LYS A 114 -0.25 12.09 7.43
C LYS A 114 1.16 11.50 7.41
N GLU A 115 1.29 10.26 7.87
CA GLU A 115 2.61 9.66 8.18
C GLU A 115 2.88 8.37 7.42
N GLY A 116 1.88 7.83 6.70
CA GLY A 116 1.98 6.60 5.94
C GLY A 116 1.18 5.46 6.57
N ILE A 117 1.38 4.27 6.03
CA ILE A 117 0.66 3.04 6.38
C ILE A 117 1.68 1.97 6.74
N GLN A 118 1.40 1.18 7.77
CA GLN A 118 2.16 -0.01 8.08
C GLN A 118 1.89 -1.11 7.04
N GLY A 119 2.96 -1.66 6.49
CA GLY A 119 2.95 -2.82 5.60
C GLY A 119 3.78 -3.96 6.14
N THR A 120 3.77 -5.07 5.40
CA THR A 120 4.78 -6.12 5.51
C THR A 120 5.30 -6.53 4.14
N ILE A 121 6.57 -6.90 4.08
CA ILE A 121 7.22 -7.51 2.92
C ILE A 121 7.33 -9.01 3.16
N ILE A 122 7.01 -9.78 2.13
CA ILE A 122 7.34 -11.20 2.03
C ILE A 122 8.15 -11.42 0.77
N HIS A 123 9.25 -12.15 0.91
CA HIS A 123 10.06 -12.62 -0.22
C HIS A 123 9.58 -14.01 -0.64
N ASP A 124 9.46 -14.22 -1.95
CA ASP A 124 9.14 -15.54 -2.47
C ASP A 124 10.37 -16.46 -2.54
N GLN A 125 10.21 -17.65 -3.12
CA GLN A 125 11.29 -18.62 -3.26
C GLN A 125 12.47 -18.16 -4.16
N HIS A 126 12.31 -17.04 -4.87
CA HIS A 126 13.33 -16.43 -5.72
C HIS A 126 13.83 -15.09 -5.15
N GLU A 127 13.55 -14.81 -3.86
CA GLU A 127 13.88 -13.55 -3.19
C GLU A 127 13.18 -12.33 -3.81
N GLN A 128 12.06 -12.53 -4.53
CA GLN A 128 11.28 -11.43 -5.07
C GLN A 128 10.36 -10.87 -3.96
N PRO A 129 10.48 -9.58 -3.60
CA PRO A 129 9.64 -8.99 -2.55
C PRO A 129 8.22 -8.67 -3.05
N TYR A 130 7.25 -8.85 -2.15
CA TYR A 130 5.84 -8.47 -2.29
C TYR A 130 5.39 -7.72 -1.04
N VAL A 131 4.77 -6.55 -1.21
CA VAL A 131 4.29 -5.70 -0.12
C VAL A 131 2.80 -5.90 0.10
N TYR A 132 2.40 -6.09 1.35
CA TYR A 132 1.01 -6.22 1.78
C TYR A 132 0.70 -5.11 2.78
N LEU A 133 -0.44 -4.42 2.61
CA LEU A 133 -0.92 -3.49 3.65
C LEU A 133 -1.30 -4.29 4.89
N ILE A 134 -1.06 -3.73 6.08
CA ILE A 134 -1.63 -4.25 7.31
C ILE A 134 -2.96 -3.56 7.57
N LEU A 135 -4.00 -4.35 7.84
CA LEU A 135 -5.33 -3.86 8.16
C LEU A 135 -5.71 -4.21 9.61
N GLN A 136 -6.50 -3.31 10.21
CA GLN A 136 -7.10 -3.49 11.53
C GLN A 136 -8.62 -3.27 11.46
N PRO A 137 -9.39 -3.61 12.51
CA PRO A 137 -10.78 -3.18 12.62
C PRO A 137 -10.88 -1.65 12.45
N ALA A 138 -11.83 -1.19 11.64
CA ALA A 138 -11.99 0.24 11.36
C ALA A 138 -12.41 1.03 12.61
N SER A 139 -11.93 2.27 12.71
CA SER A 139 -12.49 3.25 13.62
C SER A 139 -13.97 3.50 13.27
N HIS A 140 -14.76 3.98 14.23
CA HIS A 140 -16.15 4.36 13.94
C HIS A 140 -16.21 5.45 12.86
N TYR A 141 -15.29 6.40 12.90
CA TYR A 141 -15.21 7.49 11.92
C TYR A 141 -14.87 6.96 10.53
N TYR A 142 -13.83 6.12 10.40
CA TYR A 142 -13.45 5.52 9.12
C TYR A 142 -14.60 4.69 8.54
N GLN A 143 -15.31 3.93 9.37
CA GLN A 143 -16.46 3.14 8.95
C GLN A 143 -17.61 4.03 8.45
N VAL A 144 -17.90 5.15 9.13
CA VAL A 144 -18.91 6.11 8.68
C VAL A 144 -18.48 6.77 7.36
N MET A 145 -17.22 7.16 7.25
CA MET A 145 -16.66 7.85 6.10
C MET A 145 -16.63 6.96 4.84
N THR A 146 -16.18 5.71 4.96
CA THR A 146 -15.91 4.82 3.83
C THR A 146 -16.96 3.71 3.66
N GLY A 147 -17.79 3.49 4.67
CA GLY A 147 -18.73 2.37 4.74
C GLY A 147 -18.03 1.02 4.90
N TYR A 148 -16.80 0.98 5.44
CA TYR A 148 -16.01 -0.25 5.52
C TYR A 148 -15.56 -0.61 6.93
N HIS A 149 -15.48 -1.90 7.22
CA HIS A 149 -15.24 -2.43 8.58
C HIS A 149 -13.76 -2.64 8.93
N ARG A 150 -12.87 -2.40 7.98
CA ARG A 150 -11.42 -2.46 8.18
C ARG A 150 -10.77 -1.21 7.62
N GLU A 151 -9.65 -0.84 8.21
CA GLU A 151 -8.83 0.29 7.78
C GLU A 151 -7.35 -0.11 7.76
N PRO A 152 -6.51 0.59 6.98
CA PRO A 152 -5.06 0.46 7.11
C PRO A 152 -4.60 0.78 8.53
N VAL A 153 -3.60 0.06 9.01
CA VAL A 153 -2.85 0.48 10.19
C VAL A 153 -2.00 1.68 9.80
N PHE A 154 -2.35 2.87 10.27
CA PHE A 154 -1.58 4.10 10.03
C PHE A 154 -0.36 4.16 10.95
N LEU A 155 0.77 4.70 10.46
CA LEU A 155 2.01 4.82 11.25
C LEU A 155 1.93 5.89 12.35
N GLY A 156 0.91 6.75 12.30
CA GLY A 156 0.68 7.82 13.27
C GLY A 156 -0.79 7.91 13.67
N GLU A 157 -1.36 9.11 13.61
CA GLU A 157 -2.76 9.33 14.00
C GLU A 157 -3.75 8.51 13.14
N GLN A 158 -4.73 7.89 13.81
CA GLN A 158 -5.90 7.30 13.16
C GLN A 158 -6.79 8.38 12.57
N ILE A 159 -7.59 7.98 11.58
CA ILE A 159 -8.57 8.83 10.90
C ILE A 159 -9.90 8.82 11.66
#